data_AF-A0A1H4V2F4-F1
#
_entry.id   AF-A0A1H4V2F4-F1
#
_cell.length_a   1.000
_cell.length_b   1.000
_cell.length_c   1.000
_cell.angle_alpha   90.00
_cell.angle_beta   90.00
_cell.angle_gamma   90.00
#
_symmetry.space_group_name_H-M   'P 1'
#
loop_
_entity.id
_entity.type
_entity.pdbx_description
1 polymer ?
#
loop_
_entity_poly.entity_id
_entity_poly.type
_entity_poly.pdbx_seq_one_letter_code
_entity_poly.pdbx_strand_id
1 'polypeptide(L)'
;MSRWYLSASVHGDLAELAEASRHPGLTWIAGDGDTALIAVTFEFDSDRAASALDAGMSELTHRLGAAATTITASALVREDDDVIFDPDNL
;
A
#
# COMPACT_ATOMS: atom_id res chain seq x y z
N MET A 1 1.14 -16.73 -10.03
CA MET A 1 1.44 -15.76 -8.96
C MET A 1 1.90 -14.48 -9.62
N SER A 2 1.11 -13.43 -9.45
CA SER A 2 1.29 -12.15 -10.14
C SER A 2 1.87 -11.14 -9.14
N ARG A 3 2.70 -10.21 -9.63
CA ARG A 3 3.33 -9.20 -8.78
C ARG A 3 2.50 -7.91 -8.77
N TRP A 4 2.22 -7.41 -7.57
CA TRP A 4 1.34 -6.27 -7.35
C TRP A 4 2.02 -5.17 -6.55
N TYR A 5 1.66 -3.94 -6.87
CA TYR A 5 2.06 -2.73 -6.17
C TYR A 5 0.82 -1.95 -5.76
N LEU A 6 0.68 -1.68 -4.46
CA LEU A 6 -0.41 -0.86 -3.92
C LEU A 6 0.18 0.37 -3.26
N SER A 7 -0.25 1.55 -3.71
CA SER A 7 0.03 2.82 -3.03
C SER A 7 -1.18 3.27 -2.22
N ALA A 8 -0.94 3.90 -1.08
CA ALA A 8 -1.98 4.41 -0.20
C ALA A 8 -1.55 5.70 0.50
N SER A 9 -2.51 6.60 0.69
CA SER A 9 -2.41 7.69 1.65
C SER A 9 -2.60 7.12 3.05
N VAL A 10 -1.65 7.39 3.94
CA VAL A 10 -1.60 6.88 5.30
C VAL A 10 -1.54 8.05 6.27
N HIS A 11 -2.53 8.14 7.15
CA HIS A 11 -2.54 9.13 8.23
C HIS A 11 -1.85 8.56 9.47
N GLY A 12 -1.06 9.39 10.17
CA GLY A 12 -0.33 9.01 11.38
C GLY A 12 0.76 10.01 11.76
N ASP A 13 1.53 9.68 12.80
CA ASP A 13 2.75 10.43 13.10
C ASP A 13 3.81 10.14 12.03
N LEU A 14 4.32 11.19 11.36
CA LEU A 14 5.24 10.99 10.24
C LEU A 14 6.56 10.34 10.65
N ALA A 15 7.06 10.54 11.87
CA ALA A 15 8.29 9.91 12.32
C ALA A 15 8.07 8.41 12.56
N GLU A 16 6.95 8.04 13.16
CA GLU A 16 6.56 6.64 13.33
C GLU A 16 6.29 5.96 11.98
N LEU A 17 5.56 6.61 11.08
CA LEU A 17 5.31 6.09 9.73
C LEU A 17 6.61 5.93 8.93
N ALA A 18 7.54 6.89 9.03
CA ALA A 18 8.83 6.82 8.36
C ALA A 18 9.66 5.65 8.89
N GLU A 19 9.65 5.40 10.21
CA GLU A 19 10.32 4.24 10.80
C GLU A 19 9.68 2.93 10.34
N ALA A 20 8.35 2.81 10.40
CA ALA A 20 7.62 1.62 9.96
C ALA A 20 7.85 1.32 8.46
N SER A 21 7.94 2.36 7.62
CA SER A 21 8.18 2.23 6.19
C SER A 21 9.57 1.69 5.82
N ARG A 22 10.50 1.60 6.78
CA ARG A 22 11.80 0.92 6.58
C ARG A 22 11.68 -0.59 6.53
N HIS A 23 10.51 -1.15 6.89
CA HIS A 23 10.28 -2.58 6.79
C HIS A 23 10.44 -3.05 5.33
N PRO A 24 11.15 -4.17 5.08
CA PRO A 24 11.30 -4.71 3.74
C PRO A 24 9.95 -4.85 3.02
N GLY A 25 9.90 -4.36 1.78
CA GLY A 25 8.74 -4.39 0.91
C GLY A 25 7.72 -3.24 1.11
N LEU A 26 7.95 -2.32 2.06
CA LEU A 26 7.33 -1.01 2.05
C LEU A 26 8.24 -0.01 1.34
N THR A 27 7.65 1.01 0.73
CA THR A 27 8.35 2.13 0.11
C THR A 27 7.71 3.44 0.55
N TRP A 28 8.51 4.30 1.17
CA TRP A 28 8.11 5.69 1.43
C TRP A 28 8.25 6.52 0.15
N ILE A 29 7.16 7.16 -0.28
CA ILE A 29 7.16 7.98 -1.49
C ILE A 29 7.25 9.46 -1.13
N ALA A 30 6.38 9.93 -0.24
CA ALA A 30 6.30 11.32 0.20
C ALA A 30 5.60 11.42 1.56
N GLY A 31 5.76 12.54 2.25
CA GLY A 31 4.96 12.88 3.43
C GLY A 31 4.74 14.39 3.54
N ASP A 32 3.55 14.77 3.98
CA ASP A 32 3.12 16.14 4.20
C ASP A 32 2.15 16.21 5.38
N GLY A 33 2.42 17.10 6.34
CA GLY A 33 1.60 17.25 7.54
C GLY A 33 1.54 15.96 8.39
N ASP A 34 0.36 15.36 8.47
CA ASP A 34 0.05 14.12 9.19
C ASP A 34 -0.21 12.93 8.24
N THR A 35 0.11 13.10 6.96
CA THR A 35 -0.22 12.16 5.89
C THR A 35 1.03 11.76 5.11
N ALA A 36 1.23 10.47 4.89
CA ALA A 36 2.29 9.92 4.07
C ALA A 36 1.72 9.14 2.88
N LEU A 37 2.40 9.21 1.74
CA LEU A 37 2.16 8.30 0.62
C LEU A 37 3.15 7.14 0.75
N ILE A 38 2.63 5.96 1.05
CA ILE A 38 3.39 4.73 1.24
C ILE A 38 2.89 3.68 0.25
N ALA A 39 3.79 2.87 -0.26
CA ALA A 39 3.44 1.73 -1.08
C ALA A 39 3.95 0.40 -0.52
N VAL A 40 3.29 -0.67 -0.93
CA VAL A 40 3.69 -2.05 -0.68
C VAL A 40 3.78 -2.80 -2.00
N THR A 41 4.84 -3.59 -2.14
CA THR A 41 4.96 -4.59 -3.22
C THR A 41 4.80 -5.98 -2.65
N PHE A 42 3.98 -6.80 -3.29
CA PHE A 42 3.67 -8.15 -2.84
C PHE A 42 3.35 -9.08 -4.01
N GLU A 43 3.53 -10.38 -3.80
CA GLU A 43 3.12 -11.41 -4.74
C GLU A 43 1.79 -12.00 -4.28
N PHE A 44 0.85 -12.19 -5.20
CA PHE A 44 -0.48 -12.73 -4.86
C PHE A 44 -0.94 -13.72 -5.92
N ASP A 45 -1.50 -14.85 -5.47
CA ASP A 45 -1.93 -15.95 -6.35
C ASP A 45 -3.38 -15.74 -6.83
N SER A 46 -3.64 -14.56 -7.39
CA SER A 46 -4.90 -14.21 -8.03
C SER A 46 -4.68 -13.04 -8.97
N ASP A 47 -5.33 -13.10 -10.14
CA ASP A 47 -5.39 -12.00 -11.10
C ASP A 47 -6.58 -11.05 -10.86
N ARG A 48 -7.40 -11.32 -9.84
CA ARG A 48 -8.53 -10.46 -9.50
C ARG A 48 -8.04 -9.25 -8.71
N ALA A 49 -8.17 -8.07 -9.31
CA ALA A 49 -7.76 -6.80 -8.71
C ALA A 49 -8.39 -6.56 -7.34
N ALA A 50 -9.69 -6.83 -7.14
CA ALA A 50 -10.34 -6.68 -5.83
C ALA A 50 -9.69 -7.55 -4.73
N SER A 51 -9.35 -8.80 -5.05
CA SER A 51 -8.68 -9.69 -4.09
C SER A 51 -7.23 -9.27 -3.82
N ALA A 52 -6.54 -8.75 -4.84
CA ALA A 52 -5.21 -8.19 -4.67
C ALA A 52 -5.24 -6.89 -3.84
N LEU A 53 -6.27 -6.04 -4.00
CA LEU A 53 -6.48 -4.85 -3.17
C LEU A 53 -6.62 -5.23 -1.70
N ASP A 54 -7.48 -6.20 -1.38
CA ASP A 54 -7.69 -6.67 0.00
C ASP A 54 -6.38 -7.20 0.62
N ALA A 55 -5.59 -7.96 -0.16
CA ALA A 55 -4.30 -8.49 0.26
C ALA A 55 -3.28 -7.36 0.52
N GLY A 56 -3.18 -6.39 -0.39
CA GLY A 56 -2.29 -5.25 -0.23
C GLY A 56 -2.67 -4.35 0.95
N MET A 57 -3.96 -4.11 1.16
CA MET A 57 -4.46 -3.34 2.31
C MET A 57 -4.17 -4.05 3.63
N SER A 58 -4.33 -5.38 3.66
CA SER A 58 -3.96 -6.19 4.82
C SER A 58 -2.47 -6.11 5.11
N GLU A 59 -1.62 -6.16 4.07
CA GLU A 59 -0.16 -6.07 4.23
C GLU A 59 0.29 -4.69 4.74
N LEU A 60 -0.28 -3.61 4.21
CA LEU A 60 -0.04 -2.25 4.70
C LEU A 60 -0.43 -2.12 6.16
N THR A 61 -1.63 -2.57 6.52
CA THR A 61 -2.13 -2.52 7.90
C THR A 61 -1.24 -3.32 8.85
N HIS A 62 -0.82 -4.52 8.43
CA HIS A 62 0.04 -5.38 9.23
C HIS A 62 1.42 -4.75 9.49
N ARG A 63 2.06 -4.23 8.45
CA ARG A 63 3.43 -3.69 8.54
C ARG A 63 3.51 -2.32 9.18
N LEU A 64 2.54 -1.45 8.91
CA LEU A 64 2.47 -0.12 9.52
C LEU A 64 1.98 -0.19 10.97
N GLY A 65 1.17 -1.20 11.29
CA GLY A 65 0.72 -1.48 12.65
C GLY A 65 0.04 -0.25 13.28
N ALA A 66 0.45 0.07 14.51
CA ALA A 66 -0.11 1.19 15.26
C ALA A 66 0.30 2.58 14.75
N ALA A 67 1.31 2.68 13.87
CA ALA A 67 1.75 3.96 13.32
C ALA A 67 0.71 4.57 12.35
N ALA A 68 -0.08 3.71 11.69
CA ALA A 68 -1.15 4.14 10.80
C ALA A 68 -2.49 4.24 11.55
N THR A 69 -3.13 5.41 11.49
CA THR A 69 -4.48 5.63 12.03
C THR A 69 -5.56 5.44 10.97
N THR A 70 -5.26 5.76 9.71
CA THR A 70 -6.16 5.55 8.56
C THR A 70 -5.32 5.25 7.32
N ILE A 71 -5.76 4.29 6.51
CA ILE A 71 -5.12 3.90 5.26
C ILE A 71 -6.17 3.98 4.16
N THR A 72 -5.89 4.73 3.11
CA THR A 72 -6.76 4.87 1.93
C THR A 72 -5.97 4.53 0.68
N ALA A 73 -6.36 3.45 0.01
CA ALA A 73 -5.75 3.04 -1.24
C ALA A 73 -5.85 4.16 -2.29
N SER A 74 -4.76 4.39 -3.03
CA SER A 74 -4.69 5.44 -4.06
C SER A 74 -4.57 4.86 -5.47
N ALA A 75 -3.80 3.78 -5.62
CA ALA A 75 -3.67 3.06 -6.88
C ALA A 75 -3.17 1.64 -6.64
N LEU A 76 -3.78 0.68 -7.32
CA LEU A 76 -3.31 -0.70 -7.40
C LEU A 76 -2.76 -0.97 -8.80
N VAL A 77 -1.57 -1.55 -8.89
CA VAL A 77 -0.90 -1.86 -10.16
C VAL A 77 -0.54 -3.34 -10.18
N ARG A 78 -0.81 -4.01 -11.30
CA ARG A 78 -0.21 -5.32 -11.59
C ARG A 78 1.05 -5.09 -12.41
N GLU A 79 2.20 -5.39 -11.83
CA GLU A 79 3.51 -5.09 -12.43
C GLU A 79 3.83 -5.98 -13.65
N ASP A 80 3.18 -7.14 -13.79
CA ASP A 80 3.43 -8.06 -14.90
C ASP A 80 2.98 -7.50 -16.27
N ASP A 81 1.98 -6.62 -16.28
CA ASP A 81 1.38 -6.05 -17.48
C ASP A 81 1.12 -4.54 -17.40
N ASP A 82 1.69 -3.85 -16.39
CA ASP A 82 1.58 -2.41 -16.13
C ASP A 82 0.12 -1.89 -16.09
N VAL A 83 -0.84 -2.74 -15.70
CA VAL A 83 -2.25 -2.35 -15.59
C VAL A 83 -2.50 -1.65 -14.27
N ILE A 84 -3.03 -0.43 -14.35
CA ILE A 84 -3.41 0.39 -13.20
C ILE A 84 -4.92 0.25 -12.96
N PHE A 85 -5.28 -0.03 -11.72
CA PHE A 85 -6.64 -0.14 -11.23
C PHE A 85 -6.93 0.99 -10.25
N ASP A 86 -8.09 1.62 -10.43
CA ASP A 86 -8.66 2.57 -9.48
C ASP A 86 -9.34 1.81 -8.33
N PRO A 87 -8.83 1.87 -7.09
CA PRO A 87 -9.38 1.14 -5.95
C PRO A 87 -10.86 1.43 -5.67
N ASP A 88 -11.37 2.61 -6.03
CA ASP A 88 -12.77 3.00 -5.79
C ASP A 88 -13.74 2.38 -6.81
N ASN A 89 -13.23 1.76 -7.88
CA ASN A 89 -14.02 1.22 -8.99
C ASN A 89 -13.74 -0.29 -9.24
N LEU A 90 -13.38 -1.02 -8.19
CA LEU A 90 -13.11 -2.46 -8.21
C LEU A 90 -14.25 -3.33 -7.67
#